data_AF-A0A7K3HG78-F1
#
_entry.id   AF-A0A7K3HG78-F1
#
_cell.length_a   1.000
_cell.length_b   1.000
_cell.length_c   1.000
_cell.angle_alpha   90.00
_cell.angle_beta   90.00
_cell.angle_gamma   90.00
#
_symmetry.space_group_name_H-M   'P 1'
#
loop_
_entity.id
_entity.type
_entity.pdbx_description
1 polymer ?
#
loop_
_entity_poly.entity_id
_entity_poly.type
_entity_poly.pdbx_seq_one_letter_code
_entity_poly.pdbx_strand_id
1 'polypeptide(L)'
;MDYIRLEAWVGGEWLAVEAVSVTDGESEGESLSLSFAPQQTEAGYRTLIWEPLECFLREYREEPIVLVPAGNRLPVMFGPGAAGPFRLGRTPGG
;
A
#
# COMPACT_ATOMS: atom_id res chain seq x y z
N MET A 1 -14.22 -1.02 -17.91
CA MET A 1 -14.76 -1.69 -16.69
C MET A 1 -14.16 -1.00 -15.49
N ASP A 2 -14.91 -0.59 -14.46
CA ASP A 2 -14.29 0.07 -13.32
C ASP A 2 -13.47 -0.92 -12.47
N TYR A 3 -12.26 -0.52 -12.10
CA TYR A 3 -11.42 -1.21 -11.14
C TYR A 3 -11.29 -0.35 -9.91
N ILE A 4 -11.11 -0.95 -8.75
CA ILE A 4 -10.67 -0.23 -7.56
C ILE A 4 -9.23 -0.59 -7.22
N ARG A 5 -8.56 0.35 -6.55
CA ARG A 5 -7.14 0.30 -6.22
C ARG A 5 -6.93 0.88 -4.83
N LEU A 6 -5.85 0.45 -4.19
CA LEU A 6 -5.37 1.11 -2.97
C LEU A 6 -4.76 2.46 -3.35
N GLU A 7 -5.11 3.50 -2.60
CA GLU A 7 -4.48 4.82 -2.70
C GLU A 7 -3.93 5.25 -1.34
N ALA A 8 -2.81 5.96 -1.34
CA ALA A 8 -2.23 6.59 -0.17
C ALA A 8 -2.10 8.09 -0.38
N TRP A 9 -2.25 8.85 0.70
CA TRP A 9 -2.02 10.28 0.71
C TRP A 9 -0.53 10.57 0.82
N VAL A 10 0.04 11.12 -0.24
CA VAL A 10 1.48 11.37 -0.35
C VAL A 10 1.69 12.77 -0.91
N GLY A 11 2.40 13.62 -0.19
CA GLY A 11 2.79 14.94 -0.70
C GLY A 11 1.64 15.87 -1.10
N GLY A 12 0.42 15.65 -0.58
CA GLY A 12 -0.76 16.45 -0.91
C GLY A 12 -1.63 15.89 -2.04
N GLU A 13 -1.34 14.69 -2.55
CA GLU A 13 -2.16 13.99 -3.54
C GLU A 13 -2.44 12.54 -3.15
N TRP A 14 -3.53 11.99 -3.69
CA TRP A 14 -3.86 10.57 -3.57
C TRP A 14 -3.17 9.78 -4.68
N LEU A 15 -2.25 8.91 -4.30
CA LEU A 15 -1.49 8.09 -5.22
C LEU A 15 -1.95 6.64 -5.15
N ALA A 16 -2.22 6.04 -6.31
CA ALA A 16 -2.37 4.60 -6.42
C ALA A 16 -1.11 3.91 -5.88
N VAL A 17 -1.29 2.82 -5.14
CA VAL A 17 -0.22 2.06 -4.49
C VAL A 17 -0.16 0.67 -5.12
N GLU A 18 1.02 0.28 -5.59
CA GLU A 18 1.27 -1.07 -6.12
C GLU A 18 1.79 -2.01 -5.03
N ALA A 19 2.61 -1.50 -4.12
CA ALA A 19 3.12 -2.27 -3.01
C ALA A 19 3.44 -1.41 -1.78
N VAL A 20 3.45 -2.07 -0.64
CA VAL A 20 3.96 -1.56 0.63
C VAL A 20 4.99 -2.55 1.15
N SER A 21 6.15 -2.05 1.56
CA SER A 21 7.29 -2.87 1.98
C SER A 21 7.87 -2.38 3.29
N VAL A 22 8.46 -3.29 4.04
CA VAL A 22 9.31 -2.99 5.21
C VAL A 22 10.62 -3.74 5.07
N THR A 23 11.67 -3.19 5.66
CA THR A 23 12.89 -3.94 5.95
C THR A 23 12.82 -4.27 7.42
N ASP A 24 12.64 -5.53 7.76
CA ASP A 24 12.73 -5.92 9.17
C ASP A 24 14.20 -5.87 9.59
N GLY A 25 14.47 -5.32 10.77
CA GLY A 25 15.83 -5.23 11.31
C GLY A 25 16.34 -6.55 11.88
N GLU A 26 15.49 -7.58 11.94
CA GLU A 26 15.77 -8.87 12.57
C GLU A 26 16.33 -9.90 11.58
N SER A 27 15.98 -9.80 10.30
CA SER A 27 16.46 -10.65 9.22
C SER A 27 17.40 -9.82 8.35
N GLU A 28 18.67 -10.22 8.24
CA GLU A 28 19.77 -9.48 7.62
C GLU A 28 19.46 -8.90 6.21
N GLY A 29 18.76 -7.77 6.15
CA GLY A 29 18.38 -7.08 4.92
C GLY A 29 17.24 -7.71 4.12
N GLU A 30 16.44 -8.61 4.70
CA GLU A 30 15.25 -9.12 4.01
C GLU A 30 14.12 -8.08 4.04
N SER A 31 13.47 -7.90 2.89
CA SER A 31 12.36 -6.96 2.76
C SER A 31 11.06 -7.71 2.53
N LEU A 32 10.09 -7.46 3.39
CA LEU A 32 8.74 -8.02 3.27
C LEU A 32 7.88 -7.02 2.49
N SER A 33 7.24 -7.50 1.44
CA SER A 33 6.45 -6.67 0.53
C SER A 33 5.05 -7.25 0.35
N LEU A 34 4.05 -6.39 0.52
CA LEU A 34 2.65 -6.66 0.22
C LEU A 34 2.27 -5.91 -1.05
N SER A 35 1.87 -6.62 -2.10
CA SER A 35 1.48 -6.05 -3.39
C SER A 35 -0.03 -6.08 -3.62
N PHE A 36 -0.53 -5.10 -4.37
CA PHE A 36 -1.96 -4.86 -4.54
C PHE A 36 -2.35 -4.89 -6.02
N ALA A 37 -2.93 -6.01 -6.45
CA ALA A 37 -3.50 -6.11 -7.80
C ALA A 37 -4.86 -5.38 -7.87
N PRO A 38 -5.21 -4.76 -9.02
CA PRO A 38 -6.55 -4.22 -9.22
C PRO A 38 -7.62 -5.28 -9.03
N GLN A 39 -8.71 -4.96 -8.34
CA GLN A 39 -9.85 -5.87 -8.23
C GLN A 39 -11.02 -5.35 -9.07
N GLN A 40 -12.08 -6.13 -9.14
CA GLN A 40 -13.32 -5.75 -9.83
C GLN A 40 -14.49 -5.54 -8.87
N THR A 41 -14.46 -6.15 -7.69
CA THR A 41 -15.59 -6.19 -6.76
C THR A 41 -15.22 -5.66 -5.39
N GLU A 42 -16.20 -5.06 -4.71
CA GLU A 42 -15.99 -4.49 -3.38
C GLU A 42 -15.41 -5.51 -2.38
N ALA A 43 -15.96 -6.73 -2.43
CA ALA A 43 -15.52 -7.86 -1.63
C ALA A 43 -14.04 -8.20 -1.86
N GLY A 44 -13.58 -8.15 -3.12
CA GLY A 44 -12.18 -8.39 -3.46
C GLY A 44 -11.23 -7.38 -2.80
N TYR A 45 -11.60 -6.09 -2.70
CA TYR A 45 -10.75 -5.12 -1.98
C TYR A 45 -10.66 -5.44 -0.51
N ARG A 46 -11.79 -5.71 0.12
CA ARG A 46 -11.80 -5.87 1.57
C ARG A 46 -10.90 -7.03 1.98
N THR A 47 -11.07 -8.18 1.34
CA THR A 47 -10.39 -9.41 1.75
C THR A 47 -8.97 -9.52 1.21
N LEU A 48 -8.69 -9.04 -0.01
CA LEU A 48 -7.38 -9.24 -0.66
C LEU A 48 -6.45 -8.03 -0.55
N ILE A 49 -6.97 -6.84 -0.17
CA ILE A 49 -6.18 -5.61 -0.13
C ILE A 49 -6.26 -4.97 1.26
N TRP A 50 -7.46 -4.63 1.73
CA TRP A 50 -7.63 -3.80 2.93
C TRP A 50 -7.26 -4.54 4.21
N GLU A 51 -7.83 -5.73 4.44
CA GLU A 51 -7.56 -6.52 5.64
C GLU A 51 -6.07 -6.93 5.74
N PRO A 52 -5.41 -7.41 4.66
CA PRO A 52 -3.96 -7.65 4.68
C PRO A 52 -3.14 -6.39 4.97
N LEU A 53 -3.50 -5.24 4.39
CA LEU A 53 -2.81 -3.97 4.65
C LEU A 53 -2.93 -3.55 6.13
N GLU A 54 -4.13 -3.63 6.71
CA GLU A 54 -4.34 -3.29 8.13
C GLU A 54 -3.51 -4.18 9.05
N CYS A 55 -3.48 -5.49 8.77
CA CYS A 55 -2.63 -6.43 9.51
C CYS A 55 -1.16 -6.08 9.38
N PHE A 56 -0.68 -5.85 8.15
CA PHE A 56 0.72 -5.53 7.86
C PHE A 56 1.17 -4.23 8.56
N LEU A 57 0.40 -3.15 8.43
CA LEU A 57 0.73 -1.87 9.07
C LEU A 57 0.69 -1.95 10.60
N ARG A 58 -0.16 -2.80 11.17
CA ARG A 58 -0.23 -3.02 12.62
C ARG A 58 0.97 -3.83 13.11
N GLU A 59 1.35 -4.87 12.37
CA GLU A 59 2.47 -5.75 12.69
C GLU A 59 3.80 -4.98 12.65
N TYR A 60 4.02 -4.20 11.59
CA TYR A 60 5.26 -3.44 11.38
C TYR A 60 5.15 -1.96 11.74
N ARG A 61 4.29 -1.61 12.70
CA ARG A 61 4.03 -0.21 13.06
C ARG A 61 5.26 0.56 13.56
N GLU A 62 6.23 -0.16 14.12
CA GLU A 62 7.47 0.39 14.67
C GLU A 62 8.59 0.49 13.62
N GLU A 63 8.36 -0.03 12.41
CA GLU A 63 9.33 -0.05 11.32
C GLU A 63 9.05 1.05 10.29
N PRO A 64 10.08 1.57 9.60
CA PRO A 64 9.88 2.45 8.46
C PRO A 64 9.19 1.69 7.32
N ILE A 65 8.15 2.30 6.75
CA ILE A 65 7.38 1.74 5.65
C ILE A 65 7.86 2.38 4.33
N VAL A 66 8.12 1.56 3.32
CA VAL A 66 8.33 2.01 1.94
C VAL A 66 7.07 1.75 1.14
N LEU A 67 6.50 2.80 0.57
CA LEU A 67 5.35 2.74 -0.31
C LEU A 67 5.83 2.86 -1.76
N VAL A 68 5.36 1.97 -2.63
CA VAL A 68 5.63 2.00 -4.07
C VAL A 68 4.38 2.51 -4.79
N PRO A 69 4.37 3.79 -5.24
CA PRO A 69 3.23 4.32 -5.97
C PRO A 69 3.17 3.72 -7.38
N ALA A 70 1.97 3.60 -7.92
CA ALA A 70 1.77 3.06 -9.26
C ALA A 70 2.35 3.95 -10.36
N GLY A 71 2.82 3.31 -11.43
CA GLY A 71 3.41 3.98 -12.58
C GLY A 71 4.85 4.46 -12.33
N ASN A 72 5.26 5.52 -13.03
CA ASN A 72 6.67 5.94 -13.06
C ASN A 72 7.07 6.89 -11.90
N ARG A 73 6.51 6.65 -10.71
CA ARG A 73 6.74 7.48 -9.51
C ARG A 73 7.81 6.85 -8.62
N LEU A 74 8.55 7.70 -7.91
CA LEU A 74 9.57 7.23 -6.97
C LEU A 74 8.91 6.61 -5.72
N PRO A 75 9.48 5.54 -5.15
CA PRO A 75 9.07 5.03 -3.85
C PRO A 75 9.19 6.10 -2.76
N VAL A 76 8.27 6.06 -1.80
CA VAL A 76 8.21 7.01 -0.69
C VAL A 76 8.39 6.27 0.62
N MET A 77 9.34 6.73 1.43
CA MET A 77 9.58 6.19 2.75
C MET A 77 8.83 7.02 3.80
N PHE A 78 8.13 6.32 4.68
CA PHE A 78 7.50 6.85 5.88
C PHE A 78 8.26 6.35 7.11
N GLY A 79 8.37 7.21 8.12
CA GLY A 79 8.85 6.77 9.43
C GLY A 79 7.85 5.81 10.11
N PRO A 80 8.26 5.19 11.22
CA PRO A 80 7.40 4.34 12.03
C PRO A 80 6.04 4.99 12.34
N GLY A 81 4.96 4.27 12.06
CA GLY A 81 3.59 4.71 12.28
C GLY A 81 3.11 5.90 11.42
N ALA A 82 3.95 6.44 10.53
CA ALA A 82 3.64 7.63 9.74
C ALA A 82 3.05 7.31 8.36
N ALA A 83 2.92 6.03 8.00
CA ALA A 83 2.36 5.62 6.72
C ALA A 83 0.86 5.95 6.64
N GLY A 84 0.46 6.65 5.58
CA GLY A 84 -0.94 6.97 5.30
C GLY A 84 -1.33 8.42 5.63
N PRO A 85 -2.62 8.79 5.48
CA PRO A 85 -3.79 7.92 5.36
C PRO A 85 -3.90 7.12 4.05
N PHE A 86 -4.61 5.99 4.11
CA PHE A 86 -4.94 5.12 2.97
C PHE A 86 -6.43 5.18 2.65
N ARG A 87 -6.80 4.97 1.38
CA ARG A 87 -8.19 4.83 0.93
C ARG A 87 -8.31 3.90 -0.26
N LEU A 88 -9.54 3.56 -0.61
CA LEU A 88 -9.86 2.86 -1.85
C LEU A 88 -10.34 3.86 -2.91
N GLY A 89 -9.70 3.84 -4.08
CA GLY A 89 -10.07 4.67 -5.23
C GLY A 89 -10.70 3.84 -6.35
N ARG A 90 -11.76 4.34 -6.98
CA ARG A 90 -12.35 3.78 -8.21
C ARG A 90 -11.70 4.44 -9.43
N THR A 91 -11.30 3.64 -10.40
CA THR A 91 -10.70 4.10 -11.66
C THR A 91 -11.43 3.45 -12.83
N PRO A 92 -11.81 4.21 -13.87
CA PRO A 92 -12.30 3.62 -15.10
C PRO A 92 -11.20 2.74 -15.69
N GLY A 93 -11.50 1.48 -15.93
CA GLY A 93 -10.62 0.60 -16.70
C GLY A 93 -10.55 1.09 -18.12
N GLY A 94 -9.33 1.39 -18.55
CA GLY A 94 -9.00 1.78 -19.92
C GLY A 94 -9.35 0.73 -20.95
#